data_AF-A0A6L4Z678-F1
#
_entry.id   AF-A0A6L4Z678-F1
#
_cell.length_a   1.000
_cell.length_b   1.000
_cell.length_c   1.000
_cell.angle_alpha   90.00
_cell.angle_beta   90.00
_cell.angle_gamma   90.00
#
_symmetry.space_group_name_H-M   'P 1'
#
loop_
_entity.id
_entity.type
_entity.pdbx_description
1 polymer ?
#
loop_
_entity_poly.entity_id
_entity_poly.type
_entity_poly.pdbx_seq_one_letter_code
_entity_poly.pdbx_strand_id
1 'polypeptide(L)'
;MEAKTAHQQEPVLKDVIPVVGPGHSFETISEKISSIVLTQRTPISLFIGLGMGFLIINMLMAAVTALLYEGVGIWGLNTPVGWGFDITNFVW
;
A
#
# COMPACT_ATOMS: atom_id res chain seq x y z
N MET A 1 -38.51 -38.22 -2.28
CA MET A 1 -37.05 -38.35 -2.46
C MET A 1 -36.64 -37.16 -3.32
N GLU A 2 -36.49 -35.99 -2.70
CA GLU A 2 -35.20 -35.47 -2.20
C GLU A 2 -34.41 -34.86 -3.37
N ALA A 3 -34.02 -33.59 -3.42
CA ALA A 3 -34.20 -32.44 -2.55
C ALA A 3 -34.42 -31.23 -3.48
N LYS A 4 -35.42 -30.41 -3.16
CA LYS A 4 -35.56 -29.08 -3.73
C LYS A 4 -34.37 -28.28 -3.19
N THR A 5 -33.39 -28.00 -4.05
CA THR A 5 -32.20 -27.20 -3.74
C THR A 5 -32.65 -25.83 -3.25
N ALA A 6 -32.85 -25.74 -1.95
CA ALA A 6 -33.13 -24.52 -1.24
C ALA A 6 -31.81 -23.81 -1.04
N HIS A 7 -31.38 -23.04 -2.04
CA HIS A 7 -30.59 -21.85 -1.73
C HIS A 7 -31.56 -20.87 -1.04
N GLN A 8 -31.73 -21.07 0.27
CA GLN A 8 -32.31 -20.09 1.17
C GLN A 8 -31.42 -18.85 1.09
N GLN A 9 -31.77 -17.93 0.19
CA GLN A 9 -31.33 -16.54 0.30
C GLN A 9 -31.91 -16.03 1.62
N GLU A 10 -31.07 -15.95 2.65
CA GLU A 10 -31.33 -15.12 3.82
C GLU A 10 -31.77 -13.73 3.34
N PRO A 11 -32.73 -13.08 4.02
CA PRO A 11 -33.03 -11.68 3.78
C PRO A 11 -31.83 -10.85 4.26
N VAL A 12 -30.78 -10.79 3.43
CA VAL A 12 -29.61 -9.95 3.67
C VAL A 12 -30.13 -8.52 3.79
N LEU A 13 -30.15 -8.04 5.04
CA LEU A 13 -30.52 -6.70 5.43
C LEU A 13 -29.78 -5.70 4.54
N LYS A 14 -30.59 -4.98 3.75
CA LYS A 14 -30.14 -4.05 2.73
C LYS A 14 -29.70 -2.70 3.31
N ASP A 15 -28.78 -2.71 4.27
CA ASP A 15 -27.91 -1.55 4.43
C ASP A 15 -26.78 -1.67 3.40
N VAL A 16 -27.16 -1.82 2.12
CA VAL A 16 -26.23 -1.88 1.00
C VAL A 16 -25.84 -0.45 0.70
N ILE A 17 -24.88 0.07 1.47
CA ILE A 17 -24.15 1.26 1.05
C ILE A 17 -23.57 0.91 -0.33
N PRO A 18 -23.93 1.63 -1.41
CA PRO A 18 -23.41 1.32 -2.73
C PRO A 18 -21.89 1.50 -2.73
N VAL A 19 -21.14 0.39 -2.79
CA VAL A 19 -19.67 0.40 -2.88
C VAL A 19 -19.22 0.96 -4.23
N VAL A 20 -20.09 0.85 -5.24
CA VAL A 20 -19.89 1.39 -6.58
C VAL A 20 -20.68 2.69 -6.71
N GLY A 21 -20.00 3.74 -7.14
CA GLY A 21 -20.62 5.04 -7.40
C GLY A 21 -21.72 4.96 -8.48
N PRO A 22 -22.75 5.83 -8.43
CA PRO A 22 -23.81 5.86 -9.44
C PRO A 22 -23.23 5.97 -10.86
N GLY A 23 -23.75 5.17 -11.79
CA GLY A 23 -23.35 5.23 -13.21
C GLY A 23 -22.16 4.34 -13.62
N HIS A 24 -21.63 3.52 -12.71
CA HIS A 24 -20.61 2.52 -13.05
C HIS A 24 -21.17 1.10 -13.00
N SER A 25 -20.98 0.34 -14.08
CA SER A 25 -21.11 -1.11 -14.07
C SER A 25 -19.74 -1.76 -13.81
N PHE A 26 -19.73 -3.04 -13.45
CA PHE A 26 -18.47 -3.79 -13.29
C PHE A 26 -17.64 -3.80 -14.57
N GLU A 27 -18.29 -3.82 -15.73
CA GLU A 27 -17.64 -3.73 -17.05
C GLU A 27 -16.91 -2.39 -17.22
N THR A 28 -17.58 -1.26 -16.94
CA THR A 28 -16.97 0.07 -17.05
C THR A 28 -15.79 0.26 -16.09
N ILE A 29 -15.82 -0.37 -14.91
CA ILE A 29 -14.71 -0.34 -13.95
C ILE A 29 -13.51 -1.11 -14.51
N SER A 30 -13.74 -2.32 -15.03
CA SER A 30 -12.69 -3.15 -15.63
C SER A 30 -12.03 -2.44 -16.82
N GLU A 31 -12.80 -1.80 -17.70
CA GLU A 31 -12.28 -1.00 -18.81
C GLU A 31 -11.45 0.20 -18.32
N LYS A 32 -11.87 0.87 -17.25
CA LYS A 32 -11.17 2.03 -16.70
C LYS A 32 -9.83 1.66 -16.05
N ILE A 33 -9.75 0.52 -15.37
CA ILE A 33 -8.49 0.06 -14.78
C ILE A 33 -7.55 -0.46 -15.86
N SER A 34 -8.05 -1.27 -16.81
CA SER A 34 -7.23 -1.87 -17.86
C SER A 34 -6.62 -0.82 -18.78
N SER A 35 -7.36 0.23 -19.12
CA SER A 35 -6.86 1.32 -19.98
C SER A 35 -5.66 2.08 -19.38
N ILE A 36 -5.56 2.18 -18.06
CA ILE A 36 -4.38 2.79 -17.38
C ILE A 36 -3.13 1.93 -17.61
N VAL A 37 -3.25 0.61 -17.44
CA VAL A 37 -2.13 -0.33 -17.61
C VAL A 37 -1.76 -0.49 -19.10
N LEU A 38 -2.75 -0.45 -20.00
CA LEU A 38 -2.57 -0.60 -21.44
C LEU A 38 -2.16 0.71 -22.15
N THR A 39 -1.96 1.79 -21.40
CA THR A 39 -1.55 3.07 -21.97
C THR A 39 -0.17 2.92 -22.65
N GLN A 40 -0.10 3.26 -23.93
CA GLN A 40 1.11 3.03 -24.77
C GLN A 40 2.34 3.86 -24.35
N ARG A 41 2.13 4.99 -23.66
CA ARG A 41 3.22 5.83 -23.12
C ARG A 41 3.07 5.97 -21.62
N THR A 42 4.04 5.43 -20.89
CA THR A 42 4.15 5.63 -19.44
C THR A 42 4.29 7.13 -19.14
N PRO A 43 3.47 7.68 -18.22
CA PRO A 43 3.51 9.10 -17.92
C PRO A 43 4.85 9.49 -17.27
N ILE A 44 5.38 10.65 -17.63
CA ILE A 44 6.66 11.16 -17.10
C ILE A 44 6.61 11.33 -15.58
N SER A 45 5.43 11.63 -15.02
CA SER A 45 5.22 11.71 -13.57
C SER A 45 5.60 10.42 -12.84
N LEU A 46 5.40 9.25 -13.46
CA LEU A 46 5.82 7.97 -12.87
C LEU A 46 7.34 7.87 -12.78
N PHE A 47 8.08 8.31 -13.81
CA PHE A 47 9.53 8.31 -13.77
C PHE A 47 10.10 9.31 -12.77
N ILE A 48 9.44 10.45 -12.60
CA ILE A 48 9.82 11.43 -11.56
C ILE A 48 9.58 10.83 -10.17
N GLY A 49 8.41 10.23 -9.94
CA GLY A 49 8.09 9.57 -8.68
C GLY A 49 9.04 8.41 -8.37
N LEU A 50 9.33 7.57 -9.37
CA LEU A 50 10.29 6.48 -9.27
C LEU A 50 11.70 6.99 -9.00
N GLY A 51 12.15 8.02 -9.71
CA GLY A 51 13.47 8.62 -9.51
C GLY A 51 13.61 9.22 -8.11
N MET A 52 12.62 9.97 -7.64
CA MET A 52 12.62 10.54 -6.29
C MET A 52 12.61 9.45 -5.21
N GLY A 53 11.73 8.45 -5.35
CA GLY A 53 11.70 7.29 -4.46
C GLY A 53 13.03 6.52 -4.46
N PHE A 54 13.65 6.39 -5.64
CA PHE A 54 14.95 5.74 -5.79
C PHE A 54 16.07 6.51 -5.07
N LEU A 55 16.07 7.84 -5.11
CA LEU A 55 17.05 8.64 -4.36
C LEU A 55 16.86 8.47 -2.85
N ILE A 56 15.61 8.46 -2.37
CA ILE A 56 15.31 8.30 -0.94
C ILE A 56 15.72 6.91 -0.44
N ILE A 57 15.44 5.84 -1.20
CA ILE A 57 15.87 4.48 -0.80
C ILE A 57 17.39 4.34 -0.80
N ASN A 58 18.11 4.99 -1.71
CA ASN A 58 19.58 5.01 -1.68
C ASN A 58 20.11 5.75 -0.45
N MET A 59 19.46 6.84 -0.04
CA MET A 59 19.79 7.52 1.22
C MET A 59 19.55 6.61 2.42
N LEU A 60 18.45 5.84 2.43
CA LEU A 60 18.20 4.85 3.47
C LEU A 60 19.28 3.76 3.48
N MET A 61 19.65 3.21 2.32
CA MET A 61 20.71 2.21 2.19
C MET A 61 22.06 2.72 2.72
N ALA A 62 22.41 3.98 2.42
CA ALA A 62 23.61 4.62 2.95
C ALA A 62 23.55 4.77 4.48
N ALA A 63 22.41 5.23 5.02
CA ALA A 63 22.21 5.38 6.45
C ALA A 63 22.27 4.03 7.19
N VAL A 64 21.67 2.97 6.64
CA VAL A 64 21.76 1.60 7.19
C VAL A 64 23.18 1.08 7.13
N THR A 65 23.91 1.32 6.03
CA THR A 65 25.32 0.92 5.92
C THR A 65 26.17 1.63 6.98
N ALA A 66 25.99 2.93 7.16
CA ALA A 66 26.67 3.70 8.20
C ALA A 66 26.32 3.20 9.61
N LEU A 67 25.04 2.86 9.86
CA LEU A 67 24.59 2.26 11.12
C LEU A 67 25.27 0.94 11.42
N LEU A 68 25.39 0.05 10.42
CA LEU A 68 26.06 -1.24 10.62
C LEU A 68 27.57 -1.10 10.77
N TYR A 69 28.17 -0.09 10.15
CA TYR A 69 29.61 0.17 10.21
C TYR A 69 30.05 0.86 11.50
N GLU A 70 29.36 1.92 11.91
CA GLU A 70 29.68 2.71 13.12
C GLU A 70 28.95 2.21 14.37
N GLY A 71 27.84 1.50 14.20
CA GLY A 71 26.99 1.00 15.28
C GLY A 71 25.83 1.94 15.65
N VAL A 72 25.01 1.51 16.61
CA VAL A 72 23.78 2.23 17.06
C VAL A 72 24.05 3.56 17.75
N GLY A 73 25.31 3.86 18.08
CA GLY A 73 25.70 5.12 18.74
C GLY A 73 25.41 6.38 17.92
N ILE A 74 25.35 6.27 16.59
CA ILE A 74 25.05 7.41 15.70
C ILE A 74 23.63 7.95 15.88
N TRP A 75 22.74 7.18 16.52
CA TRP A 75 21.35 7.54 16.78
C TRP A 75 21.19 8.42 18.03
N GLY A 76 22.25 8.62 18.81
CA GLY A 76 22.20 9.44 20.02
C GLY A 76 21.39 8.82 21.17
N LEU A 77 21.28 7.49 21.19
CA LEU A 77 20.65 6.76 22.30
C LEU A 77 21.45 6.97 23.60
N ASN A 78 20.76 7.25 24.70
CA ASN A 78 21.36 7.48 26.01
C ASN A 78 20.81 6.49 27.04
N THR A 79 21.65 5.94 27.91
CA THR A 79 21.19 5.07 29.01
C THR A 79 20.45 5.90 30.07
N PRO A 80 19.24 5.50 30.54
CA PRO A 80 18.59 4.20 30.38
C PRO A 80 17.65 4.06 29.17
N VAL A 81 17.45 5.11 28.37
CA VAL A 81 16.56 5.14 27.21
C VAL A 81 17.28 4.62 25.96
N GLY A 82 17.35 3.29 25.85
CA GLY A 82 18.00 2.59 24.73
C GLY A 82 17.17 2.51 23.44
N TRP A 83 16.12 3.32 23.31
CA TRP A 83 15.17 3.28 22.20
C TRP A 83 14.67 4.69 21.83
N GLY A 84 14.41 4.94 20.57
CA GLY A 84 13.98 6.25 20.10
C GLY A 84 13.38 6.20 18.71
N PHE A 85 14.08 6.80 17.74
CA PHE A 85 13.64 6.84 16.35
C PHE A 85 13.54 5.43 15.74
N ASP A 86 14.38 4.50 16.18
CA ASP A 86 14.48 3.14 15.63
C ASP A 86 13.20 2.35 15.87
N ILE A 87 12.73 2.33 17.12
CA ILE A 87 11.53 1.59 17.47
C ILE A 87 10.25 2.32 17.08
N THR A 88 10.26 3.65 17.14
CA THR A 88 9.06 4.45 16.84
C THR A 88 8.62 4.24 15.38
N ASN A 89 9.58 4.21 14.44
CA ASN A 89 9.28 3.96 13.03
C ASN A 89 9.09 2.47 12.69
N PHE A 90 9.53 1.56 13.57
CA PHE A 90 9.27 0.12 13.37
C PHE A 90 7.83 -0.26 13.73
N VAL A 91 7.24 0.40 14.73
CA VAL A 91 5.88 0.11 15.20
C VAL A 91 4.81 0.85 14.41
N TRP A 92 5.15 2.01 13.85
CA TRP A 92 4.25 2.77 12.96
C TRP A 92 4.14 2.11 11.59
#